data_AF-A0A6J1SLP9-F1
#
_entry.id   AF-A0A6J1SLP9-F1
#
_cell.length_a   1.000
_cell.length_b   1.000
_cell.length_c   1.000
_cell.angle_alpha   90.00
_cell.angle_beta   90.00
_cell.angle_gamma   90.00
#
_symmetry.space_group_name_H-M   'P 1'
#
loop_
_entity.id
_entity.type
_entity.pdbx_description
1 polymer ?
#
loop_
_entity_poly.entity_id
_entity_poly.type
_entity_poly.pdbx_seq_one_letter_code
_entity_poly.pdbx_strand_id
1 'polypeptide(L)'
;MWTRNIRMFSSFVKSHTLSDKRIKLVHNNKCGYPYAITEDQKLFITEGNPETNRKLQELLMFLYLKHERGDTLPKSITVLELTDLLNLSNTEVESKLQMYERRREKLFTNANVTKNLYVRPKSRVEKRTRGTGSIHDEPVRNSMFLPIIPRSQSLFYNINLGKGLSFGQQVVFDCSYDSYMSSAQLRETAKYLNSCVHINRKNRRPFGLNFCNVERNSQVMHHFKHENGGIEFLPINIYECSYLKLFHKEDIVYVSPHVSRELEYHPDDIYVIGALNRSEEKLALKKARLEGIRCARLPLNFRQLKRRNYVPSLWEMFERLLIEKNS
;
A
#
# COMPACT_ATOMS: atom_id res chain seq x y z
N MET A 1 -20.37 -42.76 -17.65
CA MET A 1 -19.96 -42.73 -19.07
C MET A 1 -20.09 -41.32 -19.66
N TRP A 2 -19.50 -40.30 -19.00
CA TRP A 2 -19.58 -38.89 -19.40
C TRP A 2 -18.29 -38.16 -18.98
N THR A 3 -17.19 -38.40 -19.72
CA THR A 3 -15.97 -37.56 -19.71
C THR A 3 -15.21 -37.81 -21.01
N ARG A 4 -15.65 -37.23 -22.13
CA ARG A 4 -14.93 -37.36 -23.40
C ARG A 4 -15.30 -36.22 -24.35
N ASN A 5 -15.04 -34.97 -23.96
CA ASN A 5 -15.17 -33.83 -24.90
C ASN A 5 -14.28 -32.61 -24.59
N ILE A 6 -13.05 -32.81 -24.09
CA ILE A 6 -12.07 -31.71 -23.89
C ILE A 6 -10.74 -31.99 -24.62
N ARG A 7 -10.71 -32.96 -25.56
CA ARG A 7 -9.46 -33.35 -26.27
C ARG A 7 -9.36 -32.98 -27.75
N MET A 8 -10.24 -32.12 -28.28
CA MET A 8 -10.19 -31.71 -29.70
C MET A 8 -9.99 -30.20 -29.94
N PHE A 9 -9.54 -29.45 -28.94
CA PHE A 9 -9.15 -28.04 -29.11
C PHE A 9 -7.65 -27.79 -28.83
N SER A 10 -6.79 -28.82 -28.88
CA SER A 10 -5.34 -28.68 -28.67
C SER A 10 -4.48 -28.89 -29.93
N SER A 11 -5.07 -28.91 -31.13
CA SER A 11 -4.33 -29.20 -32.37
C SER A 11 -4.31 -28.07 -33.41
N PHE A 12 -4.78 -26.86 -33.10
CA PHE A 12 -4.89 -25.80 -34.12
C PHE A 12 -4.42 -24.40 -33.69
N VAL A 13 -3.30 -24.31 -32.97
CA VAL A 13 -2.52 -23.05 -32.87
C VAL A 13 -1.02 -23.37 -32.89
N LYS A 14 -0.56 -23.96 -34.00
CA LYS A 14 0.86 -23.96 -34.39
C LYS A 14 1.05 -22.94 -35.51
N SER A 15 1.02 -21.67 -35.11
CA SER A 15 1.66 -20.56 -35.82
C SER A 15 2.13 -19.60 -34.72
N HIS A 16 3.26 -19.93 -34.10
CA HIS A 16 3.91 -19.04 -33.16
C HIS A 16 4.39 -17.82 -33.95
N THR A 17 3.60 -16.76 -33.89
CA THR A 17 3.94 -15.43 -34.35
C THR A 17 5.18 -14.94 -33.60
N LEU A 18 6.25 -14.68 -34.34
CA LEU A 18 7.49 -13.99 -33.96
C LEU A 18 7.28 -12.52 -33.52
N SER A 19 6.10 -12.16 -33.01
CA SER A 19 5.74 -10.78 -32.64
C SER A 19 5.82 -10.51 -31.12
N ASP A 20 6.00 -11.54 -30.31
CA ASP A 20 5.94 -11.40 -28.85
C ASP A 20 7.32 -11.07 -28.26
N LYS A 21 7.58 -9.78 -28.02
CA LYS A 21 8.83 -9.22 -27.47
C LYS A 21 9.20 -9.71 -26.05
N ARG A 22 8.49 -10.73 -25.52
CA ARG A 22 8.60 -11.27 -24.16
C ARG A 22 9.02 -12.74 -24.11
N ILE A 23 9.55 -13.29 -25.21
CA ILE A 23 10.06 -14.66 -25.20
C ILE A 23 11.22 -14.77 -24.20
N LYS A 24 11.07 -15.69 -23.24
CA LYS A 24 12.05 -15.97 -22.18
C LYS A 24 12.94 -17.11 -22.62
N LEU A 25 14.24 -16.86 -22.66
CA LEU A 25 15.26 -17.89 -22.82
C LEU A 25 15.51 -18.49 -21.45
N VAL A 26 15.11 -19.74 -21.26
CA VAL A 26 15.23 -20.44 -19.98
C VAL A 26 16.61 -21.06 -19.87
N HIS A 27 17.25 -20.87 -18.72
CA HIS A 27 18.53 -21.48 -18.42
C HIS A 27 18.37 -23.00 -18.39
N ASN A 28 19.11 -23.71 -19.25
CA ASN A 28 19.00 -25.16 -19.39
C ASN A 28 20.30 -25.85 -18.99
N ASN A 29 20.32 -26.44 -17.79
CA ASN A 29 21.49 -27.13 -17.24
C ASN A 29 21.84 -28.45 -17.98
N LYS A 30 21.08 -28.86 -18.99
CA LYS A 30 21.33 -30.08 -19.79
C LYS A 30 22.05 -29.83 -21.10
N CYS A 31 22.07 -28.58 -21.59
CA CYS A 31 22.79 -28.22 -22.79
C CYS A 31 24.09 -27.53 -22.37
N GLY A 32 25.20 -27.79 -23.06
CA GLY A 32 26.50 -27.19 -22.77
C GLY A 32 26.58 -25.66 -22.91
N TYR A 33 25.46 -24.95 -23.09
CA TYR A 33 25.41 -23.48 -23.08
C TYR A 33 24.27 -23.00 -22.16
N PRO A 34 24.50 -21.93 -21.37
CA PRO A 34 23.55 -21.47 -20.36
C PRO A 34 22.24 -20.94 -20.96
N TYR A 35 22.23 -20.41 -22.19
CA TYR A 35 21.02 -19.94 -22.86
C TYR A 35 20.98 -20.52 -24.27
N ALA A 36 19.99 -21.36 -24.56
CA ALA A 36 19.76 -21.90 -25.90
C ALA A 36 18.98 -20.87 -26.73
N ILE A 37 19.62 -20.33 -27.77
CA ILE A 37 19.01 -19.38 -28.72
C ILE A 37 18.69 -20.11 -30.02
N THR A 38 17.45 -20.02 -30.51
CA THR A 38 17.07 -20.57 -31.83
C THR A 38 17.57 -19.69 -32.98
N GLU A 39 17.74 -20.25 -34.18
CA GLU A 39 18.22 -19.50 -35.35
C GLU A 39 17.34 -18.27 -35.67
N ASP A 40 16.02 -18.39 -35.52
CA ASP A 40 15.08 -17.26 -35.70
C ASP A 40 15.30 -16.12 -34.70
N GLN A 41 15.71 -16.45 -33.47
CA GLN A 41 16.00 -15.45 -32.43
C GLN A 41 17.36 -14.78 -32.63
N LYS A 42 18.36 -15.52 -33.16
CA LYS A 42 19.64 -14.92 -33.57
C LYS A 42 19.44 -13.91 -34.68
N LEU A 43 18.60 -14.24 -35.67
CA LEU A 43 18.28 -13.34 -36.77
C LEU A 43 17.55 -12.08 -36.29
N PHE A 44 16.66 -12.22 -35.31
CA PHE A 44 15.96 -11.08 -34.70
C PHE A 44 16.87 -10.15 -33.88
N ILE A 45 17.84 -10.71 -33.14
CA ILE A 45 18.75 -9.92 -32.30
C ILE A 45 19.81 -9.19 -33.14
N THR A 46 20.26 -9.81 -34.22
CA THR A 46 21.38 -9.29 -35.03
C THR A 46 20.95 -8.41 -36.18
N GLU A 47 19.66 -8.42 -36.55
CA GLU A 47 19.10 -7.76 -37.75
C GLU A 47 19.86 -8.08 -39.05
N GLY A 48 20.67 -9.16 -39.06
CA GLY A 48 21.53 -9.55 -40.19
C GLY A 48 22.90 -8.86 -40.26
N ASN A 49 23.29 -8.04 -39.27
CA ASN A 49 24.60 -7.39 -39.27
C ASN A 49 25.74 -8.31 -38.77
N PRO A 50 26.91 -8.35 -39.46
CA PRO A 50 28.02 -9.23 -39.08
C PRO A 50 28.72 -8.81 -37.77
N GLU A 51 28.76 -7.53 -37.44
CA GLU A 51 29.39 -7.01 -36.22
C GLU A 51 28.57 -7.31 -34.95
N THR A 52 27.25 -7.20 -35.03
CA THR A 52 26.35 -7.51 -33.91
C THR A 52 26.34 -9.01 -33.62
N ASN A 53 26.50 -9.85 -34.65
CA ASN A 53 26.66 -11.29 -34.50
C ASN A 53 27.96 -11.65 -33.76
N ARG A 54 29.07 -10.98 -34.07
CA ARG A 54 30.33 -11.16 -33.34
C ARG A 54 30.18 -10.77 -31.87
N LYS A 55 29.59 -9.61 -31.57
CA LYS A 55 29.32 -9.17 -30.19
C LYS A 55 28.40 -10.12 -29.43
N LEU A 56 27.39 -10.67 -30.12
CA LEU A 56 26.49 -11.68 -29.55
C LEU A 56 27.25 -12.97 -29.20
N GLN A 57 28.15 -13.43 -30.07
CA GLN A 57 28.99 -14.60 -29.79
C GLN A 57 29.94 -14.35 -28.61
N GLU A 58 30.57 -13.18 -28.54
CA GLU A 58 31.41 -12.77 -27.41
C GLU A 58 30.62 -12.75 -26.09
N LEU A 59 29.40 -12.20 -26.10
CA LEU A 59 28.49 -12.20 -24.95
C LEU A 59 28.07 -13.62 -24.53
N LEU A 60 27.73 -14.48 -25.48
CA LEU A 60 27.35 -15.87 -25.20
C LEU A 60 28.52 -16.66 -24.63
N MET A 61 29.72 -16.46 -25.16
CA MET A 61 30.95 -17.06 -24.65
C MET A 61 31.26 -16.57 -23.22
N PHE A 62 31.09 -15.28 -22.96
CA PHE A 62 31.24 -14.71 -21.62
C PHE A 62 30.27 -15.33 -20.61
N LEU A 63 29.00 -15.47 -20.98
CA LEU A 63 27.99 -16.13 -20.15
C LEU A 63 28.32 -17.62 -19.92
N TYR A 64 28.85 -18.30 -20.93
CA TYR A 64 29.28 -19.69 -20.82
C TYR A 64 30.45 -19.86 -19.84
N LEU A 65 31.50 -19.05 -19.98
CA LEU A 65 32.65 -19.06 -19.07
C LEU A 65 32.25 -18.79 -17.61
N LYS A 66 31.26 -17.91 -17.38
CA LYS A 66 30.71 -17.66 -16.04
C LYS A 66 29.96 -18.86 -15.46
N HIS A 67 29.19 -19.55 -16.30
CA HIS A 67 28.50 -20.75 -15.89
C HIS A 67 29.48 -21.85 -15.44
N GLU A 68 30.53 -22.08 -16.23
CA GLU A 68 31.59 -23.05 -15.90
C GLU A 68 32.38 -22.67 -14.64
N ARG A 69 32.54 -21.36 -14.36
CA ARG A 69 33.14 -20.86 -13.12
C ARG A 69 32.25 -21.03 -11.89
N GLY A 70 30.98 -21.42 -12.06
CA GLY A 70 30.01 -21.59 -10.98
C GLY A 70 29.37 -20.30 -10.48
N ASP A 71 29.48 -19.20 -11.23
CA ASP A 71 28.85 -17.93 -10.89
C ASP A 71 27.32 -18.02 -11.04
N THR A 72 26.59 -17.27 -10.21
CA THR A 72 25.12 -17.22 -10.29
C THR A 72 24.69 -16.47 -11.54
N LEU A 73 23.91 -17.16 -12.38
CA LEU A 73 23.30 -16.61 -13.59
C LEU A 73 21.77 -16.60 -13.50
N PRO A 74 21.10 -15.60 -14.11
CA PRO A 74 19.65 -15.54 -14.14
C PRO A 74 19.01 -16.80 -14.73
N LYS A 75 18.01 -17.37 -14.04
CA LYS A 75 17.28 -18.57 -14.51
C LYS A 75 16.56 -18.40 -15.86
N SER A 76 16.30 -17.16 -16.29
CA SER A 76 15.87 -16.88 -17.66
C SER A 76 16.20 -15.46 -18.06
N ILE A 77 16.59 -15.21 -19.30
CA ILE A 77 16.83 -13.87 -19.85
C ILE A 77 15.86 -13.66 -21.02
N THR A 78 15.26 -12.47 -21.13
CA THR A 78 14.42 -12.12 -22.28
C THR A 78 15.27 -11.65 -23.46
N VAL A 79 14.75 -11.80 -24.67
CA VAL A 79 15.43 -11.38 -25.91
C VAL A 79 15.78 -9.88 -25.88
N LEU A 80 14.92 -9.04 -25.29
CA LEU A 80 15.19 -7.60 -25.09
C LEU A 80 16.30 -7.33 -24.07
N GLU A 81 16.33 -8.06 -22.97
CA GLU A 81 17.42 -7.93 -21.99
C GLU A 81 18.76 -8.33 -22.61
N LEU A 82 18.77 -9.28 -23.56
CA LEU A 82 19.98 -9.63 -24.32
C LEU A 82 20.41 -8.54 -25.29
N THR A 83 19.48 -7.89 -26.00
CA THR A 83 19.83 -6.76 -26.87
C THR A 83 20.44 -5.59 -26.08
N ASP A 84 19.92 -5.33 -24.88
CA ASP A 84 20.46 -4.28 -23.99
C ASP A 84 21.89 -4.59 -23.52
N LEU A 85 22.24 -5.87 -23.40
CA LEU A 85 23.56 -6.31 -22.96
C LEU A 85 24.63 -6.29 -24.07
N LEU A 86 24.22 -6.22 -25.35
CA LEU A 86 25.17 -6.26 -26.48
C LEU A 86 26.06 -5.02 -26.59
N ASN A 87 25.61 -3.88 -26.08
CA ASN A 87 26.31 -2.61 -26.21
C ASN A 87 27.13 -2.22 -24.96
N LEU A 88 27.23 -3.10 -23.98
CA LEU A 88 27.85 -2.83 -22.69
C LEU A 88 29.24 -3.48 -22.58
N SER A 89 30.11 -2.88 -21.78
CA SER A 89 31.41 -3.48 -21.42
C SER A 89 31.22 -4.69 -20.48
N ASN A 90 32.22 -5.57 -20.41
CA ASN A 90 32.14 -6.80 -19.61
C ASN A 90 31.79 -6.56 -18.14
N THR A 91 32.26 -5.47 -17.52
CA THR A 91 31.97 -5.09 -16.12
C THR A 91 30.54 -4.58 -15.93
N GLU A 92 30.01 -3.85 -16.91
CA GLU A 92 28.63 -3.34 -16.91
C GLU A 92 27.61 -4.46 -17.14
N VAL A 93 27.96 -5.45 -17.96
CA VAL A 93 27.18 -6.67 -18.16
C VAL A 93 26.98 -7.40 -16.83
N GLU A 94 28.01 -7.52 -15.98
CA GLU A 94 27.88 -8.19 -14.67
C GLU A 94 26.93 -7.46 -13.73
N SER A 95 27.08 -6.13 -13.66
CA SER A 95 26.25 -5.28 -12.81
C SER A 95 24.77 -5.37 -13.21
N LYS A 96 24.49 -5.42 -14.51
CA LYS A 96 23.13 -5.59 -15.06
C LYS A 96 22.55 -6.98 -14.79
N LEU A 97 23.36 -8.04 -14.93
CA LEU A 97 22.92 -9.41 -14.63
C LEU A 97 22.52 -9.55 -13.16
N GLN A 98 23.34 -9.06 -12.22
CA GLN A 98 23.02 -9.06 -10.79
C GLN A 98 21.75 -8.24 -10.48
N MET A 99 21.56 -7.11 -11.16
CA MET A 99 20.35 -6.31 -11.04
C MET A 99 19.09 -7.10 -11.47
N TYR A 100 19.16 -7.83 -12.59
CA TYR A 100 18.03 -8.64 -13.06
C TYR A 100 17.68 -9.77 -12.10
N GLU A 101 18.66 -10.43 -11.49
CA GLU A 101 18.44 -11.44 -10.45
C GLU A 101 17.73 -10.84 -9.23
N ARG A 102 18.28 -9.77 -8.65
CA ARG A 102 17.70 -9.09 -7.48
C ARG A 102 16.26 -8.62 -7.74
N ARG A 103 15.99 -8.09 -8.94
CA ARG A 103 14.64 -7.65 -9.33
C ARG A 103 13.66 -8.82 -9.36
N ARG A 104 14.09 -9.98 -9.86
CA ARG A 104 13.25 -11.18 -9.96
C ARG A 104 13.05 -11.87 -8.63
N GLU A 105 14.06 -11.91 -7.77
CA GLU A 105 13.93 -12.42 -6.40
C GLU A 105 12.87 -11.63 -5.63
N LYS A 106 12.91 -10.29 -5.69
CA LYS A 106 11.88 -9.43 -5.08
C LYS A 106 10.47 -9.70 -5.63
N LEU A 107 10.35 -9.91 -6.94
CA LEU A 107 9.06 -10.24 -7.55
C LEU A 107 8.57 -11.63 -7.11
N PHE A 108 9.46 -12.61 -7.01
CA PHE A 108 9.14 -13.97 -6.58
C PHE A 108 8.77 -14.03 -5.09
N THR A 109 9.50 -13.34 -4.21
CA THR A 109 9.16 -13.23 -2.79
C THR A 109 7.81 -12.53 -2.62
N ASN A 110 7.55 -11.42 -3.31
CA ASN A 110 6.26 -10.72 -3.26
C ASN A 110 5.10 -11.58 -3.81
N ALA A 111 5.32 -12.32 -4.90
CA ALA A 111 4.35 -13.25 -5.47
C ALA A 111 4.08 -14.45 -4.55
N ASN A 112 5.10 -14.94 -3.82
CA ASN A 112 4.93 -16.03 -2.87
C ASN A 112 4.30 -15.55 -1.56
N VAL A 113 4.60 -14.34 -1.09
CA VAL A 113 3.92 -13.73 0.06
C VAL A 113 2.43 -13.57 -0.26
N THR A 114 2.09 -13.02 -1.43
CA THR A 114 0.70 -12.92 -1.87
C THR A 114 0.06 -14.30 -2.07
N LYS A 115 0.69 -15.24 -2.78
CA LYS A 115 0.15 -16.60 -2.91
C LYS A 115 -0.01 -17.31 -1.57
N ASN A 116 0.92 -17.17 -0.63
CA ASN A 116 0.79 -17.77 0.71
C ASN A 116 -0.32 -17.11 1.55
N LEU A 117 -0.61 -15.82 1.33
CA LEU A 117 -1.78 -15.15 1.88
C LEU A 117 -3.09 -15.70 1.29
N TYR A 118 -3.11 -16.05 -0.01
CA TYR A 118 -4.32 -16.55 -0.70
C TYR A 118 -4.50 -18.09 -0.64
N VAL A 119 -3.44 -18.88 -0.50
CA VAL A 119 -3.46 -20.38 -0.52
C VAL A 119 -3.73 -21.01 0.85
N ARG A 120 -3.73 -20.23 1.94
CA ARG A 120 -4.34 -20.68 3.20
C ARG A 120 -5.86 -20.47 3.11
N PRO A 121 -6.66 -21.47 2.66
CA PRO A 121 -7.21 -22.48 3.59
C PRO A 121 -7.71 -23.80 2.92
N LYS A 122 -6.90 -24.58 2.19
CA LYS A 122 -7.35 -25.92 1.70
C LYS A 122 -6.63 -27.12 2.32
N SER A 123 -5.31 -27.04 2.53
CA SER A 123 -4.53 -28.15 3.09
C SER A 123 -4.67 -28.36 4.60
N ARG A 124 -5.29 -27.41 5.34
CA ARG A 124 -5.56 -27.55 6.78
C ARG A 124 -6.80 -28.38 7.11
N VAL A 125 -7.63 -28.73 6.12
CA VAL A 125 -8.90 -29.45 6.34
C VAL A 125 -8.70 -30.98 6.41
N GLU A 126 -7.74 -31.54 5.67
CA GLU A 126 -7.64 -33.01 5.52
C GLU A 126 -6.75 -33.72 6.56
N LYS A 127 -5.87 -33.02 7.29
CA LYS A 127 -4.94 -33.65 8.25
C LYS A 127 -5.40 -33.64 9.72
N ARG A 128 -6.63 -33.22 10.04
CA ARG A 128 -7.10 -32.97 11.42
C ARG A 128 -7.96 -34.08 12.05
N THR A 129 -7.88 -35.32 11.59
CA THR A 129 -8.65 -36.44 12.21
C THR A 129 -7.87 -37.28 13.21
N ARG A 130 -6.57 -37.07 13.43
CA ARG A 130 -5.82 -37.85 14.44
C ARG A 130 -4.70 -37.01 15.07
N GLY A 131 -4.75 -36.84 16.38
CA GLY A 131 -3.61 -36.37 17.17
C GLY A 131 -3.96 -35.29 18.18
N THR A 132 -4.04 -35.73 19.44
CA THR A 132 -3.95 -34.94 20.68
C THR A 132 -2.91 -33.81 20.62
N GLY A 133 -3.31 -32.57 20.93
CA GLY A 133 -2.36 -31.46 21.12
C GLY A 133 -2.99 -30.08 21.27
N SER A 134 -2.94 -29.54 22.50
CA SER A 134 -3.16 -28.14 22.94
C SER A 134 -4.50 -27.45 22.64
N ILE A 135 -5.14 -27.01 23.72
CA ILE A 135 -6.48 -26.38 23.78
C ILE A 135 -6.51 -24.93 23.22
N HIS A 136 -5.39 -24.31 22.86
CA HIS A 136 -5.36 -22.84 22.85
C HIS A 136 -5.53 -22.07 21.53
N ASP A 137 -5.70 -22.67 20.35
CA ASP A 137 -5.83 -21.88 19.10
C ASP A 137 -6.83 -22.42 18.07
N GLU A 138 -7.70 -23.36 18.44
CA GLU A 138 -8.80 -23.80 17.56
C GLU A 138 -10.14 -23.22 18.03
N PRO A 139 -10.90 -22.52 17.16
CA PRO A 139 -12.25 -22.12 17.50
C PRO A 139 -13.06 -23.40 17.74
N VAL A 140 -13.39 -23.63 19.01
CA VAL A 140 -14.18 -24.77 19.47
C VAL A 140 -15.49 -24.75 18.69
N ARG A 141 -15.66 -25.70 17.77
CA ARG A 141 -16.84 -25.77 16.87
C ARG A 141 -18.17 -25.93 17.62
N ASN A 142 -18.10 -26.36 18.88
CA ASN A 142 -19.23 -26.56 19.79
C ASN A 142 -19.03 -25.77 21.10
N SER A 143 -18.57 -24.52 21.02
CA SER A 143 -18.57 -23.62 22.17
C SER A 143 -19.92 -22.92 22.27
N MET A 144 -20.47 -22.79 23.49
CA MET A 144 -21.66 -21.96 23.74
C MET A 144 -21.41 -20.47 23.39
N PHE A 145 -20.14 -20.06 23.33
CA PHE A 145 -19.72 -18.73 22.92
C PHE A 145 -19.23 -18.74 21.47
N LEU A 146 -19.78 -17.84 20.66
CA LEU A 146 -19.31 -17.63 19.29
C LEU A 146 -17.88 -17.08 19.31
N PRO A 147 -16.93 -17.70 18.58
CA PRO A 147 -15.59 -17.16 18.46
C PRO A 147 -15.66 -15.81 17.76
N ILE A 148 -14.82 -14.87 18.20
CA ILE A 148 -14.80 -13.56 17.57
C ILE A 148 -14.07 -13.66 16.22
N ILE A 149 -14.83 -13.72 15.13
CA ILE A 149 -14.31 -13.84 13.77
C ILE A 149 -13.79 -12.46 13.31
N PRO A 150 -12.54 -12.32 12.85
CA PRO A 150 -11.98 -11.02 12.43
C PRO A 150 -12.80 -10.29 11.35
N ARG A 151 -13.40 -11.06 10.42
CA ARG A 151 -14.31 -10.51 9.40
C ARG A 151 -15.57 -9.88 10.02
N SER A 152 -16.17 -10.55 11.00
CA SER A 152 -17.35 -10.06 11.72
C SER A 152 -17.02 -8.80 12.53
N GLN A 153 -15.86 -8.78 13.22
CA GLN A 153 -15.38 -7.58 13.90
C GLN A 153 -15.19 -6.40 12.94
N SER A 154 -14.53 -6.62 11.80
CA SER A 154 -14.31 -5.53 10.85
C SER A 154 -15.61 -5.00 10.27
N LEU A 155 -16.59 -5.88 10.00
CA LEU A 155 -17.92 -5.46 9.57
C LEU A 155 -18.62 -4.64 10.65
N PHE A 156 -18.60 -5.10 11.91
CA PHE A 156 -19.15 -4.38 13.04
C PHE A 156 -18.54 -2.98 13.18
N TYR A 157 -17.21 -2.87 13.09
CA TYR A 157 -16.55 -1.58 13.15
C TYR A 157 -16.89 -0.67 11.97
N ASN A 158 -17.00 -1.21 10.75
CA ASN A 158 -17.40 -0.41 9.59
C ASN A 158 -18.85 0.08 9.72
N ILE A 159 -19.76 -0.76 10.22
CA ILE A 159 -21.14 -0.34 10.55
C ILE A 159 -21.11 0.79 11.59
N ASN A 160 -20.26 0.67 12.62
CA ASN A 160 -20.12 1.69 13.64
C ASN A 160 -19.63 3.02 13.04
N LEU A 161 -18.65 2.98 12.15
CA LEU A 161 -18.20 4.16 11.42
C LEU A 161 -19.33 4.81 10.60
N GLY A 162 -20.16 4.00 9.94
CA GLY A 162 -21.35 4.47 9.22
C GLY A 162 -22.40 5.13 10.13
N LYS A 163 -22.62 4.60 11.34
CA LYS A 163 -23.48 5.24 12.34
C LYS A 163 -22.95 6.63 12.73
N GLY A 164 -21.62 6.75 12.89
CA GLY A 164 -20.98 8.03 13.16
C GLY A 164 -21.19 9.04 12.03
N LEU A 165 -21.16 8.57 10.78
CA LEU A 165 -21.42 9.42 9.62
C LEU A 165 -22.85 9.98 9.59
N SER A 166 -23.84 9.14 9.86
CA SER A 166 -25.26 9.53 9.80
C SER A 166 -25.75 10.30 11.04
N PHE A 167 -25.29 9.93 12.24
CA PHE A 167 -25.87 10.42 13.50
C PHE A 167 -24.85 11.00 14.46
N GLY A 168 -23.56 10.90 14.14
CA GLY A 168 -22.49 11.41 14.99
C GLY A 168 -22.19 12.87 14.72
N GLN A 169 -21.55 13.51 15.70
CA GLN A 169 -20.89 14.80 15.50
C GLN A 169 -19.84 14.69 14.38
N GLN A 170 -19.75 15.73 13.56
CA GLN A 170 -18.87 15.76 12.41
C GLN A 170 -17.48 16.28 12.80
N VAL A 171 -16.44 15.61 12.31
CA VAL A 171 -15.04 16.06 12.41
C VAL A 171 -14.47 16.13 11.01
N VAL A 172 -13.70 17.20 10.77
CA VAL A 172 -13.10 17.48 9.48
C VAL A 172 -11.59 17.32 9.56
N PHE A 173 -11.02 16.59 8.60
CA PHE A 173 -9.60 16.62 8.31
C PHE A 173 -9.35 17.54 7.11
N ASP A 174 -8.53 18.58 7.31
CA ASP A 174 -8.18 19.53 6.26
C ASP A 174 -6.91 19.07 5.51
N CYS A 175 -7.07 18.57 4.29
CA CYS A 175 -6.01 17.96 3.47
C CYS A 175 -5.33 18.93 2.50
N SER A 176 -5.40 20.25 2.72
CA SER A 176 -4.82 21.25 1.79
C SER A 176 -3.29 21.34 1.79
N TYR A 177 -2.58 20.50 2.55
CA TYR A 177 -1.16 20.70 2.89
C TYR A 177 -0.20 19.79 2.12
N ASP A 178 -0.69 19.03 1.13
CA ASP A 178 0.12 18.06 0.38
C ASP A 178 1.39 18.68 -0.23
N SER A 179 1.32 19.91 -0.73
CA SER A 179 2.45 20.62 -1.35
C SER A 179 3.53 21.10 -0.37
N TYR A 180 3.20 21.20 0.92
CA TYR A 180 4.12 21.68 1.96
C TYR A 180 4.87 20.54 2.67
N MET A 181 4.59 19.28 2.31
CA MET A 181 5.14 18.10 2.97
C MET A 181 6.08 17.30 2.07
N SER A 182 7.19 16.83 2.63
CA SER A 182 8.07 15.86 1.96
C SER A 182 7.38 14.50 1.80
N SER A 183 7.86 13.67 0.86
CA SER A 183 7.32 12.32 0.63
C SER A 183 7.37 11.40 1.86
N ALA A 184 8.27 11.64 2.82
CA ALA A 184 8.27 10.92 4.10
C ALA A 184 7.11 11.37 4.98
N GLN A 185 6.91 12.69 5.12
CA GLN A 185 5.83 13.28 5.92
C GLN A 185 4.45 12.99 5.33
N LEU A 186 4.31 12.95 4.00
CA LEU A 186 3.07 12.55 3.32
C LEU A 186 2.64 11.11 3.70
N ARG A 187 3.59 10.17 3.68
CA ARG A 187 3.35 8.78 4.11
C ARG A 187 3.01 8.68 5.60
N GLU A 188 3.67 9.45 6.44
CA GLU A 188 3.38 9.49 7.88
C GLU A 188 1.98 10.06 8.16
N THR A 189 1.59 11.12 7.46
CA THR A 189 0.27 11.75 7.57
C THR A 189 -0.84 10.78 7.15
N ALA A 190 -0.63 10.05 6.05
CA ALA A 190 -1.55 8.99 5.63
C ALA A 190 -1.74 7.91 6.71
N LYS A 191 -0.65 7.48 7.38
CA LYS A 191 -0.70 6.54 8.51
C LYS A 191 -1.47 7.11 9.70
N TYR A 192 -1.27 8.38 10.03
CA TYR A 192 -2.02 9.02 11.11
C TYR A 192 -3.52 9.10 10.80
N LEU A 193 -3.90 9.47 9.57
CA LEU A 193 -5.31 9.44 9.14
C LEU A 193 -5.91 8.03 9.23
N ASN A 194 -5.18 7.01 8.78
CA ASN A 194 -5.59 5.61 8.90
C ASN A 194 -5.79 5.19 10.35
N SER A 195 -4.88 5.61 11.21
CA SER A 195 -4.98 5.36 12.64
C SER A 195 -6.27 6.02 13.17
N CYS A 196 -6.51 7.31 12.88
CA CYS A 196 -7.71 8.03 13.29
C CYS A 196 -9.01 7.32 12.89
N VAL A 197 -9.09 6.83 11.64
CA VAL A 197 -10.23 6.03 11.19
C VAL A 197 -10.37 4.75 12.00
N HIS A 198 -9.25 4.06 12.27
CA HIS A 198 -9.22 2.81 13.02
C HIS A 198 -9.67 2.95 14.48
N ILE A 199 -9.30 4.02 15.18
CA ILE A 199 -9.75 4.25 16.56
C ILE A 199 -11.19 4.75 16.59
N ASN A 200 -11.59 5.59 15.64
CA ASN A 200 -12.94 6.11 15.56
C ASN A 200 -13.96 4.97 15.38
N ARG A 201 -13.70 4.02 14.47
CA ARG A 201 -14.59 2.89 14.21
C ARG A 201 -14.73 1.92 15.41
N LYS A 202 -13.77 1.94 16.34
CA LYS A 202 -13.79 1.17 17.59
C LYS A 202 -14.47 1.91 18.74
N ASN A 203 -14.62 3.23 18.64
CA ASN A 203 -15.20 4.05 19.70
C ASN A 203 -16.71 3.79 19.82
N ARG A 204 -17.26 3.84 21.04
CA ARG A 204 -18.71 3.69 21.28
C ARG A 204 -19.53 4.82 20.64
N ARG A 205 -18.96 6.03 20.58
CA ARG A 205 -19.58 7.23 19.99
C ARG A 205 -18.69 7.76 18.85
N PRO A 206 -18.69 7.12 17.67
CA PRO A 206 -17.85 7.54 16.56
C PRO A 206 -18.22 8.95 16.07
N PHE A 207 -17.24 9.68 15.55
CA PHE A 207 -17.45 10.89 14.76
C PHE A 207 -17.80 10.54 13.31
N GLY A 208 -18.54 11.42 12.65
CA GLY A 208 -18.64 11.44 11.19
C GLY A 208 -17.35 12.06 10.63
N LEU A 209 -16.58 11.27 9.87
CA LEU A 209 -15.28 11.70 9.37
C LEU A 209 -15.43 12.31 7.97
N ASN A 210 -15.01 13.56 7.82
CA ASN A 210 -15.05 14.29 6.56
C ASN A 210 -13.65 14.75 6.18
N PHE A 211 -13.18 14.38 5.00
CA PHE A 211 -11.87 14.76 4.48
C PHE A 211 -12.12 15.86 3.46
N CYS A 212 -11.67 17.08 3.74
CA CYS A 212 -11.94 18.26 2.90
C CYS A 212 -10.65 18.76 2.24
N ASN A 213 -10.80 19.60 1.21
CA ASN A 213 -9.69 20.12 0.40
C ASN A 213 -8.80 19.01 -0.17
N VAL A 214 -9.41 17.89 -0.56
CA VAL A 214 -8.68 16.77 -1.15
C VAL A 214 -8.48 17.03 -2.64
N GLU A 215 -7.23 17.26 -3.05
CA GLU A 215 -6.88 17.35 -4.47
C GLU A 215 -7.01 15.98 -5.17
N ARG A 216 -7.41 16.00 -6.46
CA ARG A 216 -7.56 14.78 -7.28
C ARG A 216 -6.32 13.89 -7.30
N ASN A 217 -5.15 14.51 -7.29
CA ASN A 217 -3.84 13.83 -7.31
C ASN A 217 -3.14 13.91 -5.94
N SER A 218 -3.90 14.01 -4.85
CA SER A 218 -3.35 14.04 -3.49
C SER A 218 -2.50 12.79 -3.21
N GLN A 219 -1.25 13.03 -2.83
CA GLN A 219 -0.29 11.98 -2.48
C GLN A 219 -0.64 11.36 -1.14
N VAL A 220 -1.15 12.15 -0.19
CA VAL A 220 -1.64 11.63 1.10
C VAL A 220 -2.78 10.64 0.85
N MET A 221 -3.74 11.00 0.01
CA MET A 221 -4.86 10.11 -0.29
C MET A 221 -4.42 8.87 -1.05
N HIS A 222 -3.46 8.97 -1.98
CA HIS A 222 -2.90 7.80 -2.66
C HIS A 222 -2.31 6.79 -1.65
N HIS A 223 -1.49 7.26 -0.70
CA HIS A 223 -0.95 6.40 0.37
C HIS A 223 -2.04 5.85 1.30
N PHE A 224 -3.03 6.67 1.65
CA PHE A 224 -4.17 6.26 2.47
C PHE A 224 -4.96 5.12 1.80
N LYS A 225 -5.23 5.18 0.48
CA LYS A 225 -5.95 4.08 -0.23
C LYS A 225 -5.13 2.81 -0.23
N HIS A 226 -3.83 2.93 -0.49
CA HIS A 226 -2.93 1.78 -0.65
C HIS A 226 -2.83 0.96 0.65
N GLU A 227 -2.77 1.62 1.81
CA GLU A 227 -2.70 0.92 3.10
C GLU A 227 -4.00 0.20 3.48
N ASN A 228 -5.17 0.67 3.03
CA ASN A 228 -6.46 0.05 3.33
C ASN A 228 -6.91 -1.00 2.30
N GLY A 229 -6.16 -1.21 1.22
CA GLY A 229 -6.59 -2.07 0.10
C GLY A 229 -7.79 -1.51 -0.68
N GLY A 230 -7.99 -0.18 -0.62
CA GLY A 230 -9.12 0.53 -1.25
C GLY A 230 -9.94 1.36 -0.24
N ILE A 231 -10.40 2.54 -0.66
CA ILE A 231 -11.25 3.42 0.17
C ILE A 231 -12.72 2.99 0.16
N GLU A 232 -13.16 2.31 -0.91
CA GLU A 232 -14.58 2.01 -1.20
C GLU A 232 -15.28 1.19 -0.11
N PHE A 233 -14.53 0.60 0.83
CA PHE A 233 -15.06 -0.21 1.93
C PHE A 233 -15.21 0.56 3.26
N LEU A 234 -14.82 1.84 3.31
CA LEU A 234 -14.88 2.67 4.52
C LEU A 234 -15.95 3.76 4.37
N PRO A 235 -16.95 3.82 5.25
CA PRO A 235 -17.93 4.91 5.26
C PRO A 235 -17.31 6.20 5.80
N ILE A 236 -16.55 6.88 4.95
CA ILE A 236 -15.97 8.21 5.19
C ILE A 236 -16.35 9.14 4.04
N ASN A 237 -16.53 10.42 4.33
CA ASN A 237 -16.78 11.42 3.29
C ASN A 237 -15.47 12.03 2.82
N ILE A 238 -15.31 12.17 1.51
CA ILE A 238 -14.14 12.80 0.88
C ILE A 238 -14.65 13.86 -0.09
N TYR A 239 -14.20 15.09 0.13
CA TYR A 239 -14.64 16.26 -0.62
C TYR A 239 -13.43 17.00 -1.22
N GLU A 240 -13.55 17.37 -2.50
CA GLU A 240 -12.60 18.27 -3.16
C GLU A 240 -12.78 19.72 -2.66
N CYS A 241 -13.96 20.08 -2.14
CA CYS A 241 -14.26 21.42 -1.66
C CYS A 241 -13.77 21.70 -0.23
N SER A 242 -13.73 22.98 0.12
CA SER A 242 -13.43 23.44 1.48
C SER A 242 -14.59 23.18 2.43
N TYR A 243 -14.26 22.90 3.69
CA TYR A 243 -15.21 22.73 4.78
C TYR A 243 -16.10 23.96 4.99
N LEU A 244 -15.63 25.15 4.60
CA LEU A 244 -16.43 26.39 4.64
C LEU A 244 -17.64 26.38 3.71
N LYS A 245 -17.66 25.51 2.68
CA LYS A 245 -18.81 25.33 1.79
C LYS A 245 -19.81 24.29 2.31
N LEU A 246 -19.36 23.44 3.24
CA LEU A 246 -20.14 22.31 3.75
C LEU A 246 -20.83 22.66 5.06
N PHE A 247 -20.21 23.51 5.88
CA PHE A 247 -20.64 23.82 7.23
C PHE A 247 -20.72 25.33 7.48
N HIS A 248 -21.59 25.75 8.40
CA HIS A 248 -21.70 27.15 8.80
C HIS A 248 -20.46 27.58 9.56
N LYS A 249 -19.89 28.74 9.19
CA LYS A 249 -18.63 29.23 9.74
C LYS A 249 -18.64 29.37 11.27
N GLU A 250 -19.80 29.67 11.85
CA GLU A 250 -20.00 29.89 13.28
C GLU A 250 -19.79 28.61 14.09
N ASP A 251 -20.18 27.46 13.55
CA ASP A 251 -20.10 26.14 14.21
C ASP A 251 -18.69 25.54 14.10
N ILE A 252 -17.83 26.09 13.25
CA ILE A 252 -16.51 25.51 12.96
C ILE A 252 -15.48 25.98 14.00
N VAL A 253 -14.78 25.01 14.58
CA VAL A 253 -13.63 25.25 15.47
C VAL A 253 -12.39 24.59 14.89
N TYR A 254 -11.40 25.40 14.52
CA TYR A 254 -10.11 24.92 14.06
C TYR A 254 -9.22 24.58 15.26
N VAL A 255 -8.82 23.31 15.37
CA VAL A 255 -8.00 22.81 16.47
C VAL A 255 -6.52 22.97 16.13
N SER A 256 -5.81 23.72 16.97
CA SER A 256 -4.37 23.99 16.79
C SER A 256 -3.64 24.10 18.14
N PRO A 257 -2.53 23.37 18.37
CA PRO A 257 -1.74 23.47 19.60
C PRO A 257 -1.04 24.81 19.81
N HIS A 258 -0.89 25.66 18.79
CA HIS A 258 -0.25 26.97 18.91
C HIS A 258 -1.21 28.09 19.37
N VAL A 259 -2.46 27.77 19.71
CA VAL A 259 -3.46 28.72 20.21
C VAL A 259 -3.42 28.81 21.73
N SER A 260 -3.60 30.03 22.26
CA SER A 260 -3.63 30.25 23.72
C SER A 260 -4.94 29.81 24.37
N ARG A 261 -6.07 30.02 23.68
CA ARG A 261 -7.40 29.63 24.16
C ARG A 261 -7.54 28.11 24.19
N GLU A 262 -7.88 27.56 25.35
CA GLU A 262 -8.19 26.14 25.49
C GLU A 262 -9.59 25.83 24.94
N LEU A 263 -9.77 24.61 24.44
CA LEU A 263 -11.02 24.14 23.88
C LEU A 263 -12.00 23.79 24.99
N GLU A 264 -13.15 24.45 24.95
CA GLU A 264 -14.36 23.99 25.65
C GLU A 264 -15.14 23.12 24.66
N TYR A 265 -15.36 21.85 25.02
CA TYR A 265 -15.99 20.91 24.10
C TYR A 265 -17.50 21.15 24.03
N HIS A 266 -17.99 21.44 22.83
CA HIS A 266 -19.42 21.51 22.51
C HIS A 266 -19.81 20.36 21.55
N PRO A 267 -20.97 19.70 21.76
CA PRO A 267 -21.45 18.63 20.88
C PRO A 267 -21.90 19.09 19.48
N ASP A 268 -22.30 20.36 19.35
CA ASP A 268 -22.80 20.94 18.10
C ASP A 268 -21.69 21.54 17.24
N ASP A 269 -20.53 21.84 17.84
CA ASP A 269 -19.37 22.38 17.13
C ASP A 269 -18.75 21.34 16.18
N ILE A 270 -18.17 21.81 15.09
CA ILE A 270 -17.50 21.00 14.08
C ILE A 270 -16.00 21.25 14.18
N TYR A 271 -15.28 20.24 14.66
CA TYR A 271 -13.85 20.35 14.85
C TYR A 271 -13.10 20.07 13.56
N VAL A 272 -12.23 21.00 13.17
CA VAL A 272 -11.33 20.87 12.03
C VAL A 272 -9.92 20.61 12.56
N ILE A 273 -9.29 19.53 12.07
CA ILE A 273 -7.90 19.20 12.34
C ILE A 273 -7.13 19.22 11.02
N GLY A 274 -6.02 19.95 10.98
CA GLY A 274 -5.16 19.98 9.80
C GLY A 274 -4.46 18.65 9.54
N ALA A 275 -4.63 18.08 8.35
CA ALA A 275 -3.95 16.86 7.92
C ALA A 275 -2.50 17.12 7.49
N LEU A 276 -1.66 17.37 8.49
CA LEU A 276 -0.27 17.75 8.31
C LEU A 276 0.64 17.21 9.43
N ASN A 277 1.95 17.28 9.22
CA ASN A 277 2.94 16.86 10.20
C ASN A 277 3.14 17.91 11.32
N ARG A 278 3.55 17.50 12.52
CA ARG A 278 3.83 18.35 13.68
C ARG A 278 4.67 19.59 13.36
N SER A 279 5.65 19.47 12.45
CA SER A 279 6.54 20.58 12.09
C SER A 279 5.83 21.74 11.37
N GLU A 280 4.77 21.45 10.62
CA GLU A 280 4.07 22.41 9.75
C GLU A 280 2.81 23.01 10.39
N GLU A 281 2.55 22.72 11.67
CA GLU A 281 1.30 23.08 12.37
C GLU A 281 0.99 24.58 12.37
N LYS A 282 2.04 25.41 12.35
CA LYS A 282 1.90 26.88 12.21
C LYS A 282 1.22 27.30 10.90
N LEU A 283 1.31 26.51 9.82
CA LEU A 283 0.64 26.81 8.55
C LEU A 283 -0.88 26.70 8.69
N ALA A 284 -1.34 25.65 9.37
CA ALA A 284 -2.75 25.45 9.65
C ALA A 284 -3.35 26.59 10.48
N LEU A 285 -2.64 27.02 11.53
CA LEU A 285 -3.08 28.17 12.32
C LEU A 285 -3.16 29.46 11.51
N LYS A 286 -2.18 29.71 10.62
CA LYS A 286 -2.21 30.88 9.73
C LYS A 286 -3.42 30.85 8.80
N LYS A 287 -3.70 29.68 8.18
CA LYS A 287 -4.87 29.49 7.31
C LYS A 287 -6.18 29.77 8.05
N ALA A 288 -6.36 29.16 9.24
CA ALA A 288 -7.57 29.33 10.04
C ALA A 288 -7.80 30.80 10.46
N ARG A 289 -6.72 31.53 10.77
CA ARG A 289 -6.80 32.98 11.08
C ARG A 289 -7.17 33.82 9.87
N LEU A 290 -6.62 33.51 8.69
CA LEU A 290 -6.98 34.20 7.44
C LEU A 290 -8.44 33.98 7.06
N GLU A 291 -8.97 32.78 7.32
CA GLU A 291 -10.37 32.45 7.10
C GLU A 291 -11.30 33.03 8.20
N GLY A 292 -10.74 33.53 9.30
CA GLY A 292 -11.47 34.15 10.42
C GLY A 292 -12.34 33.16 11.18
N ILE A 293 -11.86 31.93 11.37
CA ILE A 293 -12.56 30.85 12.07
C ILE A 293 -12.14 30.82 13.54
N ARG A 294 -13.04 30.39 14.44
CA ARG A 294 -12.71 30.17 15.85
C ARG A 294 -11.58 29.14 15.95
N CYS A 295 -10.52 29.48 16.67
CA CYS A 295 -9.39 28.58 16.88
C CYS A 295 -9.28 28.23 18.36
N ALA A 296 -8.99 26.97 18.67
CA ALA A 296 -8.81 26.50 20.05
C ALA A 296 -7.72 25.42 20.15
N ARG A 297 -7.08 25.34 21.31
CA ARG A 297 -6.10 24.31 21.66
C ARG A 297 -6.74 23.22 22.50
N LEU A 298 -6.47 21.96 22.21
CA LEU A 298 -6.92 20.84 23.05
C LEU A 298 -6.26 20.90 24.45
N PRO A 299 -7.01 20.56 25.52
CA PRO A 299 -6.47 20.50 26.87
C PRO A 299 -5.39 19.41 26.94
N LEU A 300 -4.16 19.79 27.30
CA LEU A 300 -3.02 18.89 27.39
C LEU A 300 -2.93 18.24 28.77
N ASN A 301 -2.52 16.98 28.81
CA ASN A 301 -2.29 16.29 30.08
C ASN A 301 -1.05 16.83 30.80
N PHE A 302 -1.02 16.72 32.13
CA PHE A 302 0.10 17.18 32.96
C PHE A 302 1.49 16.68 32.50
N ARG A 303 1.56 15.44 31.98
CA ARG A 303 2.81 14.88 31.41
C ARG A 303 3.26 15.58 30.13
N GLN A 304 2.32 16.02 29.29
CA GLN A 304 2.60 16.73 28.05
C GLN A 304 3.01 18.17 28.35
N LEU A 305 2.36 18.82 29.31
CA LEU A 305 2.72 20.16 29.79
C LEU A 305 4.14 20.24 30.35
N LYS A 306 4.66 19.15 30.95
CA LYS A 306 6.05 19.08 31.43
C LYS A 306 7.10 19.05 30.33
N ARG A 307 6.73 18.70 29.08
CA ARG A 307 7.68 18.66 27.97
C ARG A 307 7.82 20.05 27.36
N ARG A 308 9.05 20.57 27.31
CA ARG A 308 9.36 21.82 26.60
C ARG A 308 8.95 21.70 25.12
N ASN A 309 8.20 22.67 24.62
CA ASN A 309 7.78 22.80 23.22
C ASN A 309 7.07 21.56 22.64
N TYR A 310 6.22 20.90 23.42
CA TYR A 310 5.45 19.75 22.94
C TYR A 310 4.39 20.17 21.92
N VAL A 311 4.42 19.55 20.74
CA VAL A 311 3.40 19.69 19.69
C VAL A 311 2.79 18.30 19.44
N PRO A 312 1.48 18.10 19.69
CA PRO A 312 0.82 16.82 19.44
C PRO A 312 0.76 16.50 17.94
N SER A 313 0.84 15.22 17.57
CA SER A 313 0.57 14.78 16.19
C SER A 313 -0.91 14.84 15.86
N LEU A 314 -1.24 14.75 14.57
CA LEU A 314 -2.62 14.58 14.09
C LEU A 314 -3.37 13.48 14.84
N TRP A 315 -2.73 12.33 15.01
CA TRP A 315 -3.29 11.21 15.76
C TRP A 315 -3.59 11.58 17.21
N GLU A 316 -2.62 12.18 17.92
CA GLU A 316 -2.78 12.54 19.33
C GLU A 316 -3.86 13.60 19.52
N MET A 317 -3.97 14.56 18.59
CA MET A 317 -5.04 15.57 18.61
C MET A 317 -6.42 14.92 18.46
N PHE A 318 -6.57 14.01 17.50
CA PHE A 318 -7.83 13.30 17.29
C PHE A 318 -8.19 12.37 18.46
N GLU A 319 -7.21 11.64 19.00
CA GLU A 319 -7.39 10.78 20.17
C GLU A 319 -7.84 11.62 21.39
N ARG A 320 -7.24 12.79 21.60
CA ARG A 320 -7.65 13.68 22.68
C ARG A 320 -9.06 14.22 22.49
N LEU A 321 -9.42 14.59 21.26
CA LEU A 321 -10.79 15.03 20.94
C LEU A 321 -11.83 13.92 21.21
N LEU A 322 -11.49 12.66 20.91
CA LEU A 322 -12.34 11.51 21.26
C LEU A 322 -12.49 11.34 22.78
N ILE A 323 -11.45 11.65 23.57
CA ILE A 323 -11.52 11.60 25.02
C ILE A 323 -12.44 12.71 25.54
N GLU A 324 -12.31 13.94 25.06
CA GLU A 324 -13.18 15.06 25.48
C GLU A 324 -14.65 14.79 25.16
N LYS A 325 -14.95 14.17 24.01
CA LYS A 325 -16.31 13.74 23.65
C LYS A 325 -16.91 12.66 24.57
N ASN A 326 -16.05 11.81 25.13
CA ASN A 326 -16.46 10.67 25.96
C ASN A 326 -16.35 10.98 27.47
N SER A 327 -15.78 12.13 27.82
CA SER A 327 -15.75 12.66 29.19
C SER A 327 -17.12 13.24 29.51
#